data_AF-A0A350NZZ6-F1
#
_entry.id   AF-A0A350NZZ6-F1
#
_cell.length_a   1.000
_cell.length_b   1.000
_cell.length_c   1.000
_cell.angle_alpha   90.00
_cell.angle_beta   90.00
_cell.angle_gamma   90.00
#
_symmetry.space_group_name_H-M   'P 1'
#
loop_
_entity.id
_entity.type
_entity.pdbx_description
1 polymer ?
#
loop_
_entity_poly.entity_id
_entity_poly.type
_entity_poly.pdbx_seq_one_letter_code
_entity_poly.pdbx_strand_id
1 'polypeptide(L)' 'TQAGKFCFDFDVTLADICLVPQVYNAQRFNVDMSRYPLISKIAKNCNELDAFERAKPENQIDAT' A
#
# COMPACT_ATOMS: atom_id res chain seq x y z
N THR A 1 19.72 -1.37 -3.95
CA THR A 1 18.61 -2.22 -3.44
C THR A 1 17.56 -2.32 -4.53
N GLN A 2 16.86 -3.44 -4.62
CA GLN A 2 15.81 -3.69 -5.61
C GLN A 2 14.48 -3.99 -4.91
N ALA A 3 13.36 -3.79 -5.62
CA ALA A 3 12.06 -4.20 -5.13
C ALA A 3 11.97 -5.73 -5.08
N GLY A 4 11.40 -6.27 -4.00
CA GLY A 4 11.20 -7.70 -3.80
C GLY A 4 9.73 -8.02 -3.48
N LYS A 5 9.47 -8.58 -2.30
CA LYS A 5 8.10 -8.73 -1.77
C LYS A 5 7.52 -7.35 -1.37
N PHE A 6 8.37 -6.48 -0.84
CA PHE A 6 8.05 -5.10 -0.47
C PHE A 6 8.89 -4.11 -1.30
N CYS A 7 8.84 -2.82 -0.96
CA CYS A 7 9.61 -1.76 -1.61
C CYS A 7 11.12 -2.07 -1.66
N PHE A 8 11.65 -2.70 -0.62
CA PHE A 8 13.04 -3.15 -0.55
C PHE A 8 13.12 -4.59 -0.05
N ASP A 9 13.59 -5.50 -0.93
CA ASP A 9 13.78 -6.91 -0.62
C ASP A 9 12.55 -7.58 0.02
N PHE A 10 12.66 -8.10 1.25
CA PHE A 10 11.63 -8.95 1.88
C PHE A 10 11.05 -8.40 3.18
N ASP A 11 11.54 -7.26 3.67
CA ASP A 11 11.09 -6.65 4.91
C ASP A 11 10.29 -5.37 4.64
N VAL A 12 9.28 -5.11 5.47
CA VAL A 12 8.54 -3.85 5.42
C VAL A 12 9.45 -2.72 5.89
N THR A 13 9.46 -1.65 5.12
CA THR A 13 10.25 -0.44 5.41
C THR A 13 9.36 0.79 5.47
N LEU A 14 9.96 1.93 5.82
CA LEU A 14 9.27 3.22 5.75
C LEU A 14 8.74 3.53 4.34
N ALA A 15 9.39 3.03 3.29
CA ALA A 15 8.93 3.23 1.92
C ALA A 15 7.54 2.60 1.68
N ASP A 16 7.27 1.43 2.25
CA ASP A 16 5.97 0.74 2.15
C ASP A 16 4.88 1.50 2.91
N ILE A 17 5.22 1.99 4.10
CA ILE A 17 4.33 2.82 4.94
C ILE A 17 3.94 4.09 4.19
N CYS A 18 4.87 4.70 3.45
CA CYS A 18 4.57 5.87 2.62
C CYS A 18 3.82 5.50 1.33
N LEU A 19 4.09 4.33 0.73
CA LEU A 19 3.52 3.92 -0.55
C LEU A 19 2.04 3.57 -0.46
N VAL A 20 1.65 2.76 0.53
CA VAL A 20 0.27 2.22 0.63
C VAL A 20 -0.81 3.31 0.67
N PRO A 21 -0.67 4.38 1.48
CA PRO A 21 -1.64 5.48 1.47
C PRO A 21 -1.74 6.22 0.12
N GLN A 22 -0.62 6.32 -0.61
CA GLN A 22 -0.64 6.94 -1.95
C GLN A 22 -1.39 6.07 -2.95
N VAL A 23 -1.25 4.75 -2.87
CA VAL A 23 -2.00 3.82 -3.72
C VAL A 23 -3.50 3.84 -3.37
N TYR A 24 -3.84 3.87 -2.09
CA TYR A 24 -5.23 4.03 -1.65
C TYR A 24 -5.86 5.31 -2.23
N ASN A 25 -5.17 6.45 -2.11
CA ASN A 25 -5.64 7.72 -2.68
C ASN A 25 -5.75 7.66 -4.20
N ALA A 26 -4.76 7.06 -4.88
CA ALA A 26 -4.78 6.88 -6.33
C ALA A 26 -6.04 6.11 -6.78
N GLN A 27 -6.40 5.03 -6.06
CA GLN A 27 -7.62 4.28 -6.32
C GLN A 27 -8.88 5.11 -6.04
N ARG A 28 -8.92 5.82 -4.90
CA ARG A 28 -10.04 6.71 -4.52
C ARG A 28 -10.29 7.82 -5.55
N PHE A 29 -9.25 8.32 -6.21
CA PHE A 29 -9.33 9.35 -7.24
C PHE A 29 -9.29 8.81 -8.67
N ASN A 30 -9.54 7.51 -8.87
CA ASN A 30 -9.64 6.85 -10.18
C ASN A 30 -8.38 6.99 -11.07
N VAL A 31 -7.19 7.01 -10.47
CA VAL A 31 -5.93 6.93 -11.21
C VAL A 31 -5.78 5.53 -11.80
N ASP A 32 -5.42 5.45 -13.08
CA ASP A 32 -5.15 4.18 -13.74
C ASP A 32 -3.87 3.50 -13.21
N MET A 33 -4.07 2.59 -12.25
CA MET A 33 -2.98 1.83 -11.62
C MET A 33 -2.44 0.67 -12.48
N SER A 34 -3.05 0.38 -13.64
CA SER A 34 -2.51 -0.63 -14.57
C SER A 34 -1.15 -0.22 -15.15
N ARG A 35 -0.88 1.09 -15.18
CA ARG A 35 0.41 1.69 -15.59
C ARG A 35 1.53 1.46 -14.57
N TYR A 36 1.19 1.04 -13.35
CA TYR A 36 2.12 0.90 -12.23
C TYR A 36 2.06 -0.51 -11.59
N PRO A 37 2.32 -1.58 -12.36
CA PRO A 37 2.08 -2.95 -11.91
C PRO A 37 2.93 -3.37 -10.71
N LEU A 38 4.17 -2.88 -10.61
CA LEU A 38 5.04 -3.16 -9.46
C LEU A 38 4.51 -2.52 -8.17
N ILE A 39 4.10 -1.25 -8.24
CA ILE A 39 3.51 -0.52 -7.11
C ILE A 39 2.24 -1.23 -6.65
N SER A 40 1.36 -1.60 -7.58
CA SER A 40 0.12 -2.32 -7.29
C SER A 40 0.39 -3.67 -6.62
N LYS A 41 1.40 -4.42 -7.06
CA LYS A 41 1.81 -5.68 -6.43
C LYS A 41 2.32 -5.46 -5.00
N ILE A 42 3.20 -4.49 -4.77
CA ILE A 42 3.76 -4.21 -3.44
C ILE A 42 2.67 -3.76 -2.48
N ALA A 43 1.79 -2.84 -2.90
CA ALA A 43 0.69 -2.38 -2.07
C ALA A 43 -0.28 -3.52 -1.72
N LYS A 44 -0.55 -4.43 -2.66
CA LYS A 44 -1.31 -5.66 -2.38
C LYS A 44 -0.63 -6.50 -1.29
N ASN A 45 0.66 -6.78 -1.44
CA ASN A 45 1.42 -7.58 -0.47
C ASN A 45 1.43 -6.94 0.93
N CYS A 46 1.50 -5.62 1.02
CA CYS A 46 1.42 -4.90 2.29
C CYS A 46 0.03 -5.05 2.93
N ASN A 47 -1.04 -4.90 2.14
CA ASN A 47 -2.42 -5.04 2.60
C ASN A 47 -2.83 -6.48 2.98
N GLU A 48 -1.99 -7.49 2.72
CA GLU A 48 -2.17 -8.85 3.25
C GLU A 48 -1.71 -8.98 4.72
N LEU A 49 -1.06 -7.96 5.29
CA LEU A 49 -0.63 -7.95 6.69
C LEU A 49 -1.67 -7.25 7.58
N ASP A 50 -1.99 -7.86 8.71
CA ASP A 50 -2.98 -7.34 9.69
C ASP A 50 -2.69 -5.89 10.12
N ALA A 51 -1.42 -5.50 10.19
CA ALA A 51 -1.03 -4.14 10.55
C ALA A 51 -1.56 -3.09 9.55
N PHE A 52 -1.51 -3.38 8.24
CA PHE A 52 -2.01 -2.48 7.20
C PHE A 52 -3.54 -2.54 7.09
N GLU A 53 -4.14 -3.73 7.27
CA GLU A 53 -5.61 -3.86 7.30
C GLU A 53 -6.23 -2.98 8.39
N ARG A 54 -5.73 -3.09 9.63
CA ARG A 54 -6.22 -2.27 10.75
C ARG A 54 -5.97 -0.78 10.55
N ALA A 55 -4.97 -0.40 9.75
CA ALA A 55 -4.61 0.99 9.49
C ALA A 55 -5.41 1.63 8.34
N LYS A 56 -6.29 0.87 7.66
CA LYS A 56 -7.15 1.42 6.61
C LYS A 56 -8.02 2.57 7.14
N PRO A 57 -8.27 3.62 6.33
CA PRO A 57 -9.11 4.75 6.73
C PRO A 57 -10.49 4.34 7.24
N GLU A 58 -11.12 3.32 6.62
CA GLU A 58 -12.45 2.83 6.99
C GLU A 58 -12.50 2.15 8.36
N ASN A 59 -11.34 1.74 8.90
CA ASN A 59 -11.22 1.06 10.19
C ASN A 59 -10.91 2.02 11.35
N GLN A 60 -10.83 3.33 11.10
CA GLN A 60 -10.53 4.33 12.12
C GLN A 60 -11.80 4.86 12.79
N ILE A 61 -11.66 5.28 14.06
CA ILE A 61 -12.80 5.73 14.89
C ILE A 61 -13.49 7.00 14.37
N ASP A 62 -12.78 7.78 13.56
CA ASP A 62 -13.21 9.05 12.96
C ASP A 62 -13.72 8.88 11.51
N ALA A 63 -13.87 7.64 11.03
CA ALA A 63 -14.36 7.35 9.68
C ALA A 63 -15.87 7.58 9.49
N THR A 64 -16.61 7.94 10.55
CA THR A 64 -18.08 8.13 10.56
C THR A 64 -18.48 9.60 10.61
#